data_AF-A0A536EBS7-F1
#
_entry.id   AF-A0A536EBS7-F1
#
_cell.length_a   1.000
_cell.length_b   1.000
_cell.length_c   1.000
_cell.angle_alpha   90.00
_cell.angle_beta   90.00
_cell.angle_gamma   90.00
#
_symmetry.space_group_name_H-M   'P 1'
#
loop_
_entity.id
_entity.type
_entity.pdbx_description
1 polymer ?
#
loop_
_entity_poly.entity_id
_entity_poly.type
_entity_poly.pdbx_seq_one_letter_code
_entity_poly.pdbx_strand_id
1 'polypeptide(L)' 'MHFQARDLDCCDCDQSFAFSSDEQGLCHELGYEQPRRCPACRRSLEKSRTSVPIAAISA' A
#
# COMPACT_ATOMS: atom_id res chain seq x y z
N MET A 1 18.45 12.71 6.37
CA MET A 1 18.10 12.22 5.02
C MET A 1 17.15 13.23 4.42
N HIS A 2 17.36 13.69 3.19
CA HIS A 2 16.44 14.61 2.52
C HIS A 2 15.50 13.79 1.63
N PHE A 3 14.26 13.63 2.06
CA PHE A 3 13.22 12.98 1.26
C PHE A 3 12.54 14.03 0.37
N GLN A 4 12.42 13.74 -0.92
CA GLN A 4 11.69 14.58 -1.87
C GLN A 4 10.44 13.84 -2.32
N ALA A 5 9.31 14.54 -2.29
CA ALA A 5 8.06 14.02 -2.82
C ALA A 5 8.27 13.64 -4.28
N ARG A 6 7.85 12.42 -4.63
CA ARG A 6 7.97 11.88 -5.98
C ARG A 6 6.76 11.04 -6.29
N ASP A 7 6.41 10.98 -7.57
CA ASP A 7 5.41 10.05 -8.04
C ASP A 7 6.06 8.68 -8.27
N LEU A 8 5.33 7.63 -7.91
CA LEU A 8 5.72 6.23 -8.11
C LEU A 8 4.68 5.53 -8.97
N ASP A 9 5.12 4.64 -9.86
CA ASP A 9 4.21 3.86 -10.68
C ASP A 9 3.82 2.56 -9.98
N CYS A 10 2.51 2.31 -9.94
CA CYS A 10 1.96 1.11 -9.32
C CYS A 10 2.24 -0.12 -10.18
N CYS A 11 2.86 -1.15 -9.60
CA CYS A 11 3.15 -2.42 -10.29
C CYS A 11 1.89 -3.21 -10.71
N ASP A 12 0.70 -2.84 -10.23
CA ASP A 12 -0.54 -3.61 -10.41
C ASP A 12 -1.52 -2.94 -11.38
N CYS A 13 -1.64 -1.61 -11.29
CA CYS A 13 -2.55 -0.82 -12.13
C CYS A 13 -1.84 0.19 -13.05
N ASP A 14 -0.51 0.25 -13.02
CA ASP A 14 0.33 1.18 -13.80
C ASP A 14 0.03 2.66 -13.56
N GLN A 15 -0.70 2.99 -12.50
CA GLN A 15 -1.01 4.38 -12.15
C GLN A 15 0.10 5.00 -11.32
N SER A 16 0.49 6.22 -11.72
CA SER A 16 1.36 7.08 -10.95
C SER A 16 0.62 7.61 -9.71
N PHE A 17 1.24 7.47 -8.53
CA PHE A 17 0.72 7.97 -7.27
C PHE A 17 1.76 8.78 -6.51
N ALA A 18 1.31 9.82 -5.80
CA ALA A 18 2.20 10.66 -5.02
C ALA A 18 2.74 9.90 -3.80
N PHE A 19 4.06 9.93 -3.63
CA PHE A 19 4.76 9.42 -2.46
C PHE A 19 5.51 10.56 -1.77
N SER A 20 4.86 11.15 -0.77
CA SER A 20 5.29 12.36 -0.07
C SER A 20 6.58 12.17 0.71
N SER A 21 7.31 13.26 0.95
CA SER A 21 8.51 13.25 1.80
C SER A 21 8.24 12.74 3.22
N ASP A 22 7.09 13.09 3.80
CA ASP A 22 6.67 12.61 5.12
C ASP A 22 6.48 11.09 5.16
N GLU A 23 5.82 10.52 4.13
CA GLU A 23 5.60 9.07 4.03
C GLU A 23 6.90 8.31 3.83
N GLN A 24 7.85 8.87 3.07
CA GLN A 24 9.20 8.33 2.93
C GLN A 24 9.96 8.32 4.26
N GLY A 25 9.90 9.44 5.00
CA GLY A 25 10.52 9.56 6.32
C GLY A 25 9.96 8.55 7.31
N LEU A 26 8.63 8.41 7.35
CA LEU A 26 7.95 7.45 8.21
C LEU A 26 8.29 6.00 7.83
N CYS A 27 8.29 5.66 6.54
CA CYS A 27 8.69 4.32 6.10
C CYS A 27 10.13 4.02 6.52
N HIS A 28 11.04 4.97 6.33
CA HIS A 28 12.44 4.81 6.73
C HIS A 28 12.60 4.65 8.24
N GLU A 29 11.91 5.47 9.05
CA GLU A 29 11.98 5.40 10.51
C GLU A 29 11.42 4.08 11.07
N LEU A 30 10.35 3.57 10.47
CA LEU A 30 9.75 2.30 10.85
C LEU A 30 10.49 1.08 10.26
N GLY A 31 11.51 1.29 9.41
CA GLY A 31 12.24 0.22 8.74
C GLY A 31 11.44 -0.48 7.64
N TYR A 32 10.41 0.17 7.10
CA TYR A 32 9.63 -0.32 5.97
C TYR A 32 10.24 0.07 4.61
N GLU A 33 10.00 -0.78 3.62
CA GLU A 33 10.38 -0.54 2.23
C GLU A 33 9.41 0.40 1.51
N GLN A 34 9.86 0.96 0.38
CA GLN A 34 9.03 1.84 -0.44
C GLN A 34 7.83 1.09 -1.03
N PRO A 35 6.63 1.67 -1.01
CA PRO A 35 5.45 1.02 -1.54
C PRO A 35 5.58 0.83 -3.06
N ARG A 36 5.46 -0.42 -3.50
CA ARG A 36 5.39 -0.78 -4.94
C ARG A 36 3.99 -0.71 -5.53
N ARG A 37 2.98 -0.51 -4.67
CA ARG A 37 1.56 -0.44 -5.02
C ARG A 37 0.94 0.82 -4.49
N CYS A 38 0.10 1.44 -5.32
CA CYS A 38 -0.66 2.63 -4.94
C CYS A 38 -1.64 2.32 -3.79
N PRO A 39 -2.06 3.34 -3.02
CA PRO A 39 -2.99 3.17 -1.91
C PRO A 39 -4.36 2.62 -2.35
N ALA A 40 -4.78 2.86 -3.59
CA ALA A 40 -6.01 2.28 -4.13
C ALA A 40 -5.91 0.75 -4.26
N CYS A 41 -4.83 0.22 -4.85
CA CYS A 41 -4.59 -1.23 -4.97
C CYS A 41 -4.44 -1.90 -3.61
N ARG A 42 -3.75 -1.26 -2.64
CA ARG A 42 -3.68 -1.79 -1.26
C ARG A 42 -5.07 -1.90 -0.62
N ARG A 43 -5.89 -0.84 -0.70
CA ARG A 43 -7.26 -0.83 -0.16
C ARG A 43 -8.18 -1.83 -0.86
N SER A 44 -8.03 -2.03 -2.16
CA SER A 44 -8.79 -3.04 -2.91
C SER A 44 -8.46 -4.47 -2.45
N LEU A 45 -7.20 -4.74 -2.09
CA LEU A 45 -6.79 -6.02 -1.50
C LEU A 45 -7.43 -6.22 -0.12
N GLU A 46 -7.49 -5.17 0.71
CA GLU A 46 -8.16 -5.25 2.01
C GLU A 46 -9.67 -5.54 1.87
N LYS A 47 -10.34 -4.86 0.93
CA LYS A 47 -11.78 -5.10 0.65
C LYS A 47 -12.06 -6.51 0.15
N SER A 48 -11.15 -7.09 -0.63
CA SER A 48 -11.29 -8.47 -1.14
C SER A 48 -10.93 -9.53 -0.10
N ARG A 49 -10.11 -9.21 0.91
CA ARG A 49 -9.77 -10.14 2.01
C ARG A 49 -10.84 -10.21 3.10
N THR A 50 -11.70 -9.20 3.22
CA THR A 50 -12.79 -9.17 4.20
C THR A 50 -14.05 -9.95 3.75
N SER A 51 -14.07 -10.50 2.53
CA SER A 51 -15.23 -11.28 2.03
C SER A 51 -15.12 -12.79 2.23
N VAL A 52 -14.31 -13.26 3.19
CA VAL A 52 -14.47 -14.64 3.69
C VAL A 52 -15.40 -14.56 4.91
N PRO A 53 -16.69 -14.87 4.79
CA PRO A 53 -17.46 -15.18 5.98
C PRO A 53 -16.78 -16.40 6.62
N ILE A 54 -16.22 -16.22 7.83
CA ILE A 54 -15.86 -17.33 8.73
C ILE A 54 -17.19 -17.94 9.21
N ALA A 55 -17.92 -18.57 8.29
CA ALA A 55 -19.19 -19.24 8.52
C ALA A 55 -19.23 -20.49 7.65
N ALA A 56 -18.25 -21.37 7.84
CA ALA A 56 -18.28 -22.74 7.33
C ALA A 56 -17.28 -23.61 8.10
N ILE A 57 -17.48 -23.73 9.41
CA ILE A 57 -16.98 -24.88 10.18
C ILE A 57 -18.18 -25.40 10.97
N SER A 58 -19.04 -26.13 10.26
CA SER A 58 -20.06 -26.99 10.86
C SER A 58 -19.66 -28.43 10.58
N ALA A 59 -19.28 -29.15 11.63
CA ALA A 59 -19.38 -30.60 11.73
C ALA A 59 -19.30 -30.95 13.22
#